data_AF-X0TCI2-F1
#
_entry.id   AF-X0TCI2-F1
#
_cell.length_a   1.000
_cell.length_b   1.000
_cell.length_c   1.000
_cell.angle_alpha   90.00
_cell.angle_beta   90.00
_cell.angle_gamma   90.00
#
_symmetry.space_group_name_H-M   'P 1'
#
loop_
_entity.id
_entity.type
_entity.pdbx_description
1 polymer ?
#
loop_
_entity_poly.entity_id
_entity_poly.type
_entity_poly.pdbx_seq_one_letter_code
_entity_poly.pdbx_strand_id
1 'polypeptide(L)'
;AFRDTAQIKPTWLFERLEYSYVDSLAAIVKKSFGSKQYRLYSTIKSTLDDNFSQLIVANKDDMYSYTDELFLLAEGDESRRVNVDETIGNDEAAESVVKDIAQEYGKTLNTIALATLETILKRMILPNVWYNRERSMEVRREARDAVPTSWAPFKKNQRIIDANVPVTALHIEALETLKKEISRRSFLDNPKEHYLIALGKILITLGIIGIFLAYLYLCRWTTFNSFSKLFLLSVISFFPLSIAFYAAWSGGLSEFLIPVAIASILTAILFDAELGIMISIIVSLLVELLIPGTGLRISVIYFLAGGVGSVTVGKVRHRKEFYRSMFFLPLTMALAVASTNDWLTHPGFRDVGNDILLAAANGFICPIIAIGLLPLLESVFKVTTDITLLELSDLNNPLLKELVVKAPGTFSSVLAVGALAEAAAEHIGANALLTRVGAYYHDIGKMVIPEYFIENQMIGENPHDRLTPNMSALIIASHVKGGYELGVKYGLPEAILDIIQ
;
A
#
# COMPACT_ATOMS: atom_id res chain seq x y z
N ALA A 1 -9.93 -13.88 -31.21
CA ALA A 1 -11.21 -14.58 -31.34
C ALA A 1 -11.10 -15.90 -30.58
N PHE A 2 -11.75 -16.02 -29.43
CA PHE A 2 -11.77 -17.27 -28.67
C PHE A 2 -12.62 -18.28 -29.45
N ARG A 3 -12.10 -19.50 -29.64
CA ARG A 3 -12.80 -20.56 -30.38
C ARG A 3 -13.40 -21.54 -29.39
N ASP A 4 -14.70 -21.77 -29.49
CA ASP A 4 -15.43 -22.78 -28.73
C ASP A 4 -15.66 -24.01 -29.61
N THR A 5 -15.46 -25.19 -29.03
CA THR A 5 -15.42 -26.46 -29.77
C THR A 5 -16.52 -27.41 -29.30
N ALA A 6 -17.12 -28.11 -30.26
CA ALA A 6 -18.07 -29.18 -30.01
C ALA A 6 -17.59 -30.47 -30.67
N GLN A 7 -17.93 -31.59 -30.04
CA GLN A 7 -17.49 -32.91 -30.47
C GLN A 7 -18.69 -33.71 -30.98
N ILE A 8 -18.48 -34.40 -32.11
CA ILE A 8 -19.44 -35.36 -32.67
C ILE A 8 -19.06 -36.74 -32.15
N LYS A 9 -20.04 -37.55 -31.69
CA LYS A 9 -19.79 -38.96 -31.37
C LYS A 9 -19.84 -39.76 -32.68
N PRO A 10 -18.91 -40.68 -32.92
CA PRO A 10 -18.88 -41.40 -34.17
C PRO A 10 -20.14 -42.26 -34.34
N THR A 11 -20.65 -42.24 -35.56
CA THR A 11 -21.91 -42.83 -36.02
C THR A 11 -22.04 -44.34 -35.76
N TRP A 12 -20.96 -45.09 -35.64
CA TRP A 12 -21.01 -46.55 -35.38
C TRP A 12 -21.55 -46.93 -33.98
N LEU A 13 -21.40 -46.05 -32.97
CA LEU A 13 -22.01 -46.27 -31.66
C LEU A 13 -23.54 -46.09 -31.73
N PHE A 14 -23.97 -45.21 -32.63
CA PHE A 14 -25.37 -44.99 -32.98
C PHE A 14 -25.91 -46.10 -33.88
N GLU A 15 -25.16 -46.65 -34.84
CA GLU A 15 -25.59 -47.80 -35.65
C GLU A 15 -26.00 -49.01 -34.79
N ARG A 16 -25.31 -49.23 -33.66
CA ARG A 16 -25.65 -50.33 -32.74
C ARG A 16 -26.90 -50.05 -31.89
N LEU A 17 -27.22 -48.78 -31.64
CA LEU A 17 -28.44 -48.33 -30.97
C LEU A 17 -29.62 -48.23 -31.97
N GLU A 18 -29.37 -47.80 -33.21
CA GLU A 18 -30.30 -47.68 -34.35
C GLU A 18 -31.05 -48.99 -34.56
N TYR A 19 -30.35 -50.12 -34.68
CA TYR A 19 -30.99 -51.42 -34.90
C TYR A 19 -31.96 -51.78 -33.77
N SER A 20 -31.55 -51.58 -32.51
CA SER A 20 -32.38 -51.89 -31.33
C SER A 20 -33.63 -51.01 -31.24
N TYR A 21 -33.48 -49.72 -31.52
CA TYR A 21 -34.54 -48.74 -31.35
C TYR A 21 -35.51 -48.72 -32.54
N VAL A 22 -35.02 -48.80 -33.77
CA VAL A 22 -35.85 -48.88 -34.98
C VAL A 22 -36.66 -50.18 -34.97
N ASP A 23 -36.10 -51.31 -34.50
CA ASP A 23 -36.86 -52.56 -34.34
C ASP A 23 -37.87 -52.51 -33.19
N SER A 24 -37.57 -51.76 -32.12
CA SER A 24 -38.52 -51.51 -31.02
C SER A 24 -39.68 -50.62 -31.45
N LEU A 25 -39.40 -49.56 -32.21
CA LEU A 25 -40.39 -48.67 -32.83
C LEU A 25 -41.22 -49.45 -33.87
N ALA A 26 -40.58 -50.34 -34.64
CA ALA A 26 -41.24 -51.27 -35.54
C ALA A 26 -42.18 -52.21 -34.80
N ALA A 27 -41.77 -52.78 -33.67
CA ALA A 27 -42.58 -53.69 -32.86
C ALA A 27 -43.81 -52.96 -32.27
N ILE A 28 -43.63 -51.72 -31.80
CA ILE A 28 -44.72 -50.89 -31.23
C ILE A 28 -45.68 -50.44 -32.33
N VAL A 29 -45.17 -49.95 -33.46
CA VAL A 29 -45.99 -49.57 -34.61
C VAL A 29 -46.77 -50.79 -35.11
N LYS A 30 -46.11 -51.95 -35.19
CA LYS A 30 -46.75 -53.23 -35.59
C LYS A 30 -47.88 -53.64 -34.66
N LYS A 31 -47.70 -53.50 -33.34
CA LYS A 31 -48.70 -53.81 -32.31
C LYS A 31 -49.89 -52.85 -32.29
N SER A 32 -49.65 -51.57 -32.60
CA SER A 32 -50.65 -50.50 -32.46
C SER A 32 -51.47 -50.23 -33.72
N PHE A 33 -51.03 -50.64 -34.93
CA PHE A 33 -51.65 -50.17 -36.19
C PHE A 33 -52.08 -51.26 -37.23
N GLY A 34 -52.01 -52.56 -36.94
CA GLY A 34 -52.49 -53.67 -37.81
C GLY A 34 -51.81 -53.87 -39.18
N SER A 35 -52.13 -54.94 -39.93
CA SER A 35 -51.35 -55.51 -41.05
C SER A 35 -51.10 -54.68 -42.34
N LYS A 36 -51.39 -53.36 -42.39
CA LYS A 36 -51.08 -52.47 -43.55
C LYS A 36 -49.72 -51.73 -43.45
N GLN A 37 -48.79 -52.24 -42.63
CA GLN A 37 -47.70 -51.46 -42.03
C GLN A 37 -46.34 -51.44 -42.74
N TYR A 38 -46.06 -52.27 -43.74
CA TYR A 38 -44.68 -52.37 -44.25
C TYR A 38 -44.19 -51.09 -44.93
N ARG A 39 -45.09 -50.35 -45.60
CA ARG A 39 -44.78 -49.04 -46.22
C ARG A 39 -44.56 -47.93 -45.20
N LEU A 40 -45.40 -47.87 -44.15
CA LEU A 40 -45.24 -46.88 -43.08
C LEU A 40 -43.92 -47.07 -42.34
N TYR A 41 -43.52 -48.32 -42.09
CA TYR A 41 -42.23 -48.63 -41.48
C TYR A 41 -41.05 -48.21 -42.37
N SER A 42 -41.08 -48.52 -43.68
CA SER A 42 -40.02 -48.08 -44.58
C SER A 42 -39.92 -46.56 -44.71
N THR A 43 -41.05 -45.86 -44.69
CA THR A 43 -41.06 -44.38 -44.66
C THR A 43 -40.46 -43.88 -43.36
N ILE A 44 -40.93 -44.35 -42.19
CA ILE A 44 -40.39 -43.94 -40.88
C ILE A 44 -38.88 -44.18 -40.81
N LYS A 45 -38.41 -45.34 -41.32
CA LYS A 45 -36.99 -45.66 -41.35
C LYS A 45 -36.20 -44.71 -42.24
N SER A 46 -36.68 -44.46 -43.48
CA SER A 46 -36.03 -43.51 -44.40
C SER A 46 -35.98 -42.10 -43.83
N THR A 47 -37.09 -41.61 -43.25
CA THR A 47 -37.17 -40.27 -42.67
C THR A 47 -36.30 -40.12 -41.43
N LEU A 48 -36.14 -41.20 -40.65
CA LEU A 48 -35.21 -41.22 -39.52
C LEU A 48 -33.76 -41.21 -40.01
N ASP A 49 -33.39 -42.07 -40.98
CA ASP A 49 -32.05 -42.12 -41.56
C ASP A 49 -31.64 -40.75 -42.15
N ASP A 50 -32.57 -40.06 -42.83
CA ASP A 50 -32.36 -38.71 -43.37
C ASP A 50 -32.17 -37.64 -42.27
N ASN A 51 -32.93 -37.70 -41.16
CA ASN A 51 -32.78 -36.74 -40.06
C ASN A 51 -31.57 -37.04 -39.15
N PHE A 52 -31.15 -38.30 -39.01
CA PHE A 52 -29.92 -38.64 -38.25
C PHE A 52 -28.64 -38.19 -38.96
N SER A 53 -28.70 -37.89 -40.25
CA SER A 53 -27.63 -37.21 -40.98
C SER A 53 -27.45 -35.74 -40.58
N GLN A 54 -28.42 -35.16 -39.86
CA GLN A 54 -28.38 -33.78 -39.37
C GLN A 54 -27.68 -33.68 -38.02
N LEU A 55 -27.24 -32.47 -37.68
CA LEU A 55 -26.56 -32.16 -36.42
C LEU A 55 -27.60 -31.83 -35.34
N ILE A 56 -27.82 -32.79 -34.45
CA ILE A 56 -28.85 -32.73 -33.42
C ILE A 56 -28.20 -32.39 -32.08
N VAL A 57 -28.66 -31.29 -31.48
CA VAL A 57 -28.25 -30.82 -30.16
C VAL A 57 -29.36 -31.07 -29.13
N ALA A 58 -28.99 -31.25 -27.87
CA ALA A 58 -29.97 -31.56 -26.81
C ALA A 58 -30.99 -30.42 -26.65
N ASN A 59 -30.52 -29.18 -26.70
CA ASN A 59 -31.30 -27.97 -26.70
C ASN A 59 -30.51 -26.89 -27.46
N LYS A 60 -31.17 -26.21 -28.40
CA LYS A 60 -30.54 -25.19 -29.24
C LYS A 60 -30.25 -23.91 -28.45
N ASP A 61 -31.14 -23.53 -27.52
CA ASP A 61 -30.99 -22.35 -26.67
C ASP A 61 -29.78 -22.46 -25.72
N ASP A 62 -29.55 -23.67 -25.19
CA ASP A 62 -28.39 -23.92 -24.33
C ASP A 62 -27.08 -23.77 -25.12
N MET A 63 -27.05 -24.13 -26.42
CA MET A 63 -25.87 -23.95 -27.27
C MET A 63 -25.55 -22.47 -27.54
N TYR A 64 -26.56 -21.63 -27.80
CA TYR A 64 -26.37 -20.18 -27.93
C TYR A 64 -25.83 -19.53 -26.65
N SER A 65 -26.14 -20.09 -25.48
CA SER A 65 -25.59 -19.57 -24.21
C SER A 65 -24.07 -19.70 -24.12
N TYR A 66 -23.47 -20.62 -24.89
CA TYR A 66 -22.04 -20.89 -24.90
C TYR A 66 -21.30 -20.22 -26.05
N THR A 67 -21.86 -20.19 -27.27
CA THR A 67 -21.21 -19.58 -28.45
C THR A 67 -22.17 -19.42 -29.63
N ASP A 68 -21.87 -18.48 -30.55
CA ASP A 68 -22.59 -18.28 -31.81
C ASP A 68 -22.06 -19.17 -32.96
N GLU A 69 -20.80 -19.64 -32.87
CA GLU A 69 -20.16 -20.48 -33.88
C GLU A 69 -19.54 -21.73 -33.24
N LEU A 70 -19.91 -22.91 -33.77
CA LEU A 70 -19.38 -24.19 -33.32
C LEU A 70 -18.30 -24.68 -34.30
N PHE A 71 -17.15 -25.06 -33.75
CA PHE A 71 -16.17 -25.86 -34.48
C PHE A 71 -16.43 -27.33 -34.21
N LEU A 72 -16.95 -28.04 -35.22
CA LEU A 72 -17.20 -29.47 -35.14
C LEU A 72 -15.93 -30.23 -35.48
N LEU A 73 -15.53 -31.11 -34.58
CA LEU A 73 -14.41 -32.02 -34.76
C LEU A 73 -14.96 -33.42 -35.00
N ALA A 74 -14.75 -33.95 -36.21
CA ALA A 74 -14.86 -35.39 -36.47
C ALA A 74 -13.55 -36.07 -36.06
N GLU A 75 -13.59 -37.35 -35.65
CA GLU A 75 -12.37 -38.15 -35.41
C GLU A 75 -11.60 -38.32 -36.73
N GLY A 76 -10.73 -37.37 -37.04
CA GLY A 76 -9.96 -37.30 -38.29
C GLY A 76 -9.29 -35.94 -38.58
N ASP A 77 -9.15 -35.05 -37.59
CA ASP A 77 -8.47 -33.74 -37.69
C ASP A 77 -9.10 -32.69 -38.64
N GLU A 78 -10.20 -33.04 -39.34
CA GLU A 78 -10.96 -32.06 -40.12
C GLU A 78 -11.97 -31.32 -39.23
N SER A 79 -11.63 -30.06 -38.90
CA SER A 79 -12.54 -29.14 -38.22
C SER A 79 -13.46 -28.45 -39.24
N ARG A 80 -14.77 -28.69 -39.18
CA ARG A 80 -15.75 -27.93 -39.97
C ARG A 80 -16.37 -26.85 -39.09
N ARG A 81 -16.42 -25.61 -39.61
CA ARG A 81 -17.20 -24.53 -38.98
C ARG A 81 -18.66 -24.75 -39.29
N VAL A 82 -19.48 -24.77 -38.26
CA VAL A 82 -20.93 -24.86 -38.37
C VAL A 82 -21.54 -23.81 -37.47
N ASN A 83 -22.44 -23.01 -38.04
CA ASN A 83 -23.22 -22.06 -37.27
C ASN A 83 -24.24 -22.83 -36.41
N VAL A 84 -24.48 -22.40 -35.18
CA VAL A 84 -25.53 -23.00 -34.31
C VAL A 84 -26.88 -23.03 -35.02
N ASP A 85 -27.15 -22.07 -35.90
CA ASP A 85 -28.35 -22.01 -36.76
C ASP A 85 -28.55 -23.26 -37.62
N GLU A 86 -27.46 -23.91 -38.07
CA GLU A 86 -27.48 -25.12 -38.90
C GLU A 86 -27.75 -26.40 -38.08
N THR A 87 -27.81 -26.32 -36.74
CA THR A 87 -28.18 -27.44 -35.85
C THR A 87 -29.68 -27.45 -35.55
N ILE A 88 -30.22 -28.62 -35.24
CA ILE A 88 -31.64 -28.79 -34.90
C ILE A 88 -31.75 -29.29 -33.46
N GLY A 89 -32.69 -28.74 -32.70
CA GLY A 89 -32.99 -29.23 -31.36
C GLY A 89 -33.60 -30.62 -31.40
N ASN A 90 -33.35 -31.43 -30.36
CA ASN A 90 -33.89 -32.79 -30.26
C ASN A 90 -35.41 -32.86 -30.45
N ASP A 91 -36.13 -31.91 -29.83
CA ASP A 91 -37.60 -31.82 -29.94
C ASP A 91 -38.06 -31.35 -31.33
N GLU A 92 -37.33 -30.41 -31.95
CA GLU A 92 -37.62 -29.92 -33.30
C GLU A 92 -37.41 -31.02 -34.36
N ALA A 93 -36.37 -31.85 -34.20
CA ALA A 93 -36.11 -32.99 -35.07
C ALA A 93 -37.24 -34.03 -34.98
N ALA A 94 -37.74 -34.31 -33.76
CA ALA A 94 -38.88 -35.20 -33.56
C ALA A 94 -40.16 -34.66 -34.20
N GLU A 95 -40.42 -33.36 -34.09
CA GLU A 95 -41.57 -32.70 -34.70
C GLU A 95 -41.50 -32.71 -36.23
N SER A 96 -40.30 -32.51 -36.81
CA SER A 96 -40.07 -32.58 -38.25
C SER A 96 -40.44 -33.96 -38.82
N VAL A 97 -39.95 -35.04 -38.18
CA VAL A 97 -40.26 -36.42 -38.58
C VAL A 97 -41.77 -36.70 -38.51
N VAL A 98 -42.45 -36.24 -37.46
CA VAL A 98 -43.90 -36.43 -37.32
C VAL A 98 -44.66 -35.66 -38.38
N LYS A 99 -44.21 -34.45 -38.73
CA LYS A 99 -44.82 -33.63 -39.77
C LYS A 99 -44.72 -34.28 -41.15
N ASP A 100 -43.56 -34.84 -41.49
CA ASP A 100 -43.35 -35.55 -42.76
C ASP A 100 -44.27 -36.78 -42.86
N ILE A 101 -44.36 -37.56 -41.77
CA ILE A 101 -45.25 -38.72 -41.68
C ILE A 101 -46.74 -38.30 -41.75
N ALA A 102 -47.11 -37.20 -41.09
CA ALA A 102 -48.47 -36.67 -41.13
C ALA A 102 -48.85 -36.17 -42.54
N GLN A 103 -47.90 -35.64 -43.30
CA GLN A 103 -48.14 -35.17 -44.66
C GLN A 103 -48.37 -36.34 -45.64
N GLU A 104 -47.66 -37.46 -45.46
CA GLU A 104 -47.79 -38.64 -46.30
C GLU A 104 -48.96 -39.57 -45.90
N TYR A 105 -49.26 -39.69 -44.59
CA TYR A 105 -50.24 -40.66 -44.06
C TYR A 105 -51.38 -40.05 -43.22
N GLY A 106 -51.51 -38.73 -43.14
CA GLY A 106 -52.44 -38.02 -42.24
C GLY A 106 -53.94 -38.30 -42.43
N LYS A 107 -54.35 -38.87 -43.57
CA LYS A 107 -55.75 -39.34 -43.78
C LYS A 107 -56.04 -40.71 -43.13
N THR A 108 -55.00 -41.44 -42.70
CA THR A 108 -55.08 -42.82 -42.22
C THR A 108 -54.79 -42.95 -40.72
N LEU A 109 -54.09 -41.97 -40.13
CA LEU A 109 -53.68 -41.94 -38.73
C LEU A 109 -54.55 -40.95 -37.94
N ASN A 110 -55.05 -41.35 -36.77
CA ASN A 110 -55.80 -40.46 -35.87
C ASN A 110 -54.83 -39.51 -35.13
N THR A 111 -55.30 -38.33 -34.70
CA THR A 111 -54.50 -37.30 -34.03
C THR A 111 -53.79 -37.83 -32.77
N ILE A 112 -54.42 -38.76 -32.04
CA ILE A 112 -53.83 -39.41 -30.86
C ILE A 112 -52.61 -40.28 -31.23
N ALA A 113 -52.63 -40.91 -32.40
CA ALA A 113 -51.53 -41.74 -32.88
C ALA A 113 -50.29 -40.90 -33.22
N LEU A 114 -50.49 -39.75 -33.86
CA LEU A 114 -49.42 -38.81 -34.18
C LEU A 114 -48.81 -38.19 -32.92
N ALA A 115 -49.63 -37.80 -31.94
CA ALA A 115 -49.13 -37.28 -30.66
C ALA A 115 -48.36 -38.33 -29.84
N THR A 116 -48.80 -39.60 -29.89
CA THR A 116 -48.09 -40.71 -29.25
C THR A 116 -46.74 -40.97 -29.94
N LEU A 117 -46.72 -40.91 -31.28
CA LEU A 117 -45.51 -41.06 -32.07
C LEU A 117 -44.50 -39.93 -31.78
N GLU A 118 -44.95 -38.68 -31.70
CA GLU A 118 -44.13 -37.53 -31.31
C GLU A 118 -43.50 -37.71 -29.94
N THR A 119 -44.29 -38.14 -28.95
CA THR A 119 -43.80 -38.37 -27.58
C THR A 119 -42.75 -39.49 -27.52
N ILE A 120 -42.90 -40.51 -28.37
CA ILE A 120 -41.92 -41.60 -28.48
C ILE A 120 -40.65 -41.09 -29.17
N LEU A 121 -40.78 -40.35 -30.27
CA LEU A 121 -39.65 -39.82 -31.04
C LEU A 121 -38.81 -38.83 -30.21
N LYS A 122 -39.43 -37.93 -29.44
CA LYS A 122 -38.72 -37.00 -28.52
C LYS A 122 -37.84 -37.72 -27.49
N ARG A 123 -38.19 -38.95 -27.11
CA ARG A 123 -37.38 -39.79 -26.19
C ARG A 123 -36.35 -40.65 -26.90
N MET A 124 -36.48 -40.85 -28.20
CA MET A 124 -35.67 -41.78 -28.99
C MET A 124 -34.59 -41.09 -29.80
N ILE A 125 -34.85 -39.88 -30.28
CA ILE A 125 -33.82 -39.05 -30.90
C ILE A 125 -32.89 -38.61 -29.77
N LEU A 126 -31.60 -38.87 -29.95
CA LEU A 126 -30.54 -38.56 -29.02
C LEU A 126 -29.61 -37.54 -29.68
N PRO A 127 -29.10 -36.56 -28.92
CA PRO A 127 -28.19 -35.56 -29.46
C PRO A 127 -26.85 -36.20 -29.88
N ASN A 128 -26.37 -35.85 -31.07
CA ASN A 128 -25.11 -36.33 -31.64
C ASN A 128 -23.97 -35.29 -31.56
N VAL A 129 -24.27 -34.06 -31.12
CA VAL A 129 -23.31 -32.97 -30.86
C VAL A 129 -23.36 -32.54 -29.39
N TRP A 130 -22.21 -32.44 -28.72
CA TRP A 130 -22.10 -31.81 -27.39
C TRP A 130 -20.92 -30.84 -27.30
N TYR A 131 -21.07 -29.84 -26.44
CA TYR A 131 -20.00 -28.88 -26.13
C TYR A 131 -18.84 -29.57 -25.41
N ASN A 132 -17.62 -29.43 -25.93
CA ASN A 132 -16.41 -29.97 -25.29
C ASN A 132 -15.68 -28.83 -24.55
N ARG A 133 -15.92 -28.72 -23.25
CA ARG A 133 -15.34 -27.67 -22.40
C ARG A 133 -13.82 -27.78 -22.28
N GLU A 134 -13.29 -28.98 -22.17
CA GLU A 134 -11.86 -29.23 -21.95
C GLU A 134 -11.04 -28.80 -23.17
N ARG A 135 -11.47 -29.22 -24.37
CA ARG A 135 -10.83 -28.84 -25.63
C ARG A 135 -11.01 -27.35 -25.94
N SER A 136 -12.17 -26.78 -25.64
CA SER A 136 -12.39 -25.33 -25.78
C SER A 136 -11.42 -24.54 -24.89
N MET A 137 -11.18 -24.98 -23.65
CA MET A 137 -10.19 -24.36 -22.77
C MET A 137 -8.75 -24.51 -23.29
N GLU A 138 -8.43 -25.65 -23.90
CA GLU A 138 -7.11 -25.91 -24.51
C GLU A 138 -6.85 -25.00 -25.71
N VAL A 139 -7.79 -24.90 -26.65
CA VAL A 139 -7.68 -24.01 -27.81
C VAL A 139 -7.63 -22.54 -27.38
N ARG A 140 -8.38 -22.16 -26.33
CA ARG A 140 -8.28 -20.81 -25.73
C ARG A 140 -6.91 -20.56 -25.10
N ARG A 141 -6.26 -21.59 -24.55
CA ARG A 141 -4.90 -21.51 -24.00
C ARG A 141 -3.87 -21.40 -25.11
N GLU A 142 -3.95 -22.23 -26.14
CA GLU A 142 -3.07 -22.14 -27.32
C GLU A 142 -3.16 -20.76 -27.99
N ALA A 143 -4.37 -20.23 -28.16
CA ALA A 143 -4.58 -18.89 -28.70
C ALA A 143 -4.00 -17.78 -27.81
N ARG A 144 -3.99 -17.97 -26.49
CA ARG A 144 -3.34 -17.06 -25.53
C ARG A 144 -1.82 -17.14 -25.63
N ASP A 145 -1.28 -18.36 -25.70
CA ASP A 145 0.16 -18.62 -25.74
C ASP A 145 0.77 -18.21 -27.10
N ALA A 146 -0.03 -18.18 -28.16
CA ALA A 146 0.36 -17.68 -29.49
C ALA A 146 0.51 -16.15 -29.55
N VAL A 147 0.00 -15.40 -28.55
CA VAL A 147 0.22 -13.96 -28.47
C VAL A 147 1.61 -13.72 -27.86
N PRO A 148 2.56 -13.10 -28.60
CA PRO A 148 3.89 -12.84 -28.06
C PRO A 148 3.79 -11.96 -26.81
N THR A 149 4.40 -12.40 -25.71
CA THR A 149 4.44 -11.67 -24.42
C THR A 149 5.33 -10.44 -24.44
N SER A 150 6.15 -10.28 -25.47
CA SER A 150 6.99 -9.10 -25.68
C SER A 150 6.96 -8.67 -27.13
N TRP A 151 6.44 -7.46 -27.39
CA TRP A 151 6.68 -6.77 -28.65
C TRP A 151 8.11 -6.23 -28.62
N ALA A 152 8.98 -6.75 -29.49
CA ALA A 152 10.35 -6.25 -29.64
C ALA A 152 10.42 -5.40 -30.93
N PRO A 153 10.18 -4.09 -30.86
CA PRO A 153 10.15 -3.22 -32.04
C PRO A 153 11.52 -3.08 -32.74
N PHE A 154 12.62 -3.49 -32.09
CA PHE A 154 13.98 -3.34 -32.60
C PHE A 154 14.79 -4.64 -32.49
N LYS A 155 15.54 -4.98 -33.54
CA LYS A 155 16.50 -6.09 -33.57
C LYS A 155 17.88 -5.65 -33.06
N LYS A 156 18.71 -6.62 -32.68
CA LYS A 156 20.13 -6.38 -32.34
C LYS A 156 20.84 -5.67 -33.50
N ASN A 157 21.59 -4.60 -33.21
CA ASN A 157 22.27 -3.72 -34.16
C ASN A 157 21.35 -2.90 -35.09
N GLN A 158 20.04 -2.88 -34.85
CA GLN A 158 19.14 -1.95 -35.52
C GLN A 158 19.29 -0.57 -34.88
N ARG A 159 19.44 0.47 -35.72
CA ARG A 159 19.45 1.86 -35.26
C ARG A 159 18.07 2.22 -34.68
N ILE A 160 18.02 2.66 -33.42
CA ILE A 160 16.78 3.05 -32.73
C ILE A 160 16.32 4.43 -33.18
N ILE A 161 17.24 5.40 -33.23
CA ILE A 161 16.98 6.77 -33.69
C ILE A 161 18.23 7.33 -34.38
N ASP A 162 18.05 8.24 -35.34
CA ASP A 162 19.12 8.93 -36.04
C ASP A 162 19.15 10.42 -35.68
N ALA A 163 20.29 11.08 -35.94
CA ALA A 163 20.39 12.51 -35.77
C ALA A 163 19.38 13.23 -36.69
N ASN A 164 18.69 14.24 -36.17
CA ASN A 164 17.65 15.03 -36.85
C ASN A 164 16.32 14.31 -37.16
N VAL A 165 16.03 13.15 -36.52
CA VAL A 165 14.71 12.51 -36.61
C VAL A 165 13.83 12.91 -35.41
N PRO A 166 12.54 13.29 -35.61
CA PRO A 166 11.65 13.61 -34.50
C PRO A 166 11.45 12.39 -33.58
N VAL A 167 11.58 12.62 -32.26
CA VAL A 167 11.47 11.57 -31.24
C VAL A 167 10.00 11.17 -31.08
N THR A 168 9.71 9.87 -31.17
CA THR A 168 8.38 9.30 -30.89
C THR A 168 8.37 8.61 -29.53
N ALA A 169 7.19 8.38 -28.94
CA ALA A 169 7.06 7.64 -27.67
C ALA A 169 7.75 6.26 -27.72
N LEU A 170 7.69 5.59 -28.88
CA LEU A 170 8.36 4.31 -29.12
C LEU A 170 9.89 4.42 -29.02
N HIS A 171 10.48 5.53 -29.47
CA HIS A 171 11.92 5.76 -29.33
C HIS A 171 12.33 5.92 -27.86
N ILE A 172 11.52 6.63 -27.06
CA ILE A 172 11.78 6.85 -25.63
C ILE A 172 11.72 5.51 -24.89
N GLU A 173 10.64 4.75 -25.07
CA GLU A 173 10.47 3.43 -24.43
C GLU A 173 11.59 2.45 -24.81
N ALA A 174 12.00 2.45 -26.09
CA ALA A 174 13.10 1.62 -26.56
C ALA A 174 14.45 2.03 -25.96
N LEU A 175 14.73 3.32 -25.82
CA LEU A 175 15.96 3.83 -25.20
C LEU A 175 15.99 3.56 -23.69
N GLU A 176 14.88 3.71 -22.98
CA GLU A 176 14.77 3.36 -21.56
C GLU A 176 14.97 1.86 -21.33
N THR A 177 14.34 1.02 -22.15
CA THR A 177 14.50 -0.43 -22.12
C THR A 177 15.94 -0.83 -22.44
N LEU A 178 16.56 -0.19 -23.44
CA LEU A 178 17.97 -0.40 -23.77
C LEU A 178 18.89 0.03 -22.62
N LYS A 179 18.67 1.19 -22.00
CA LYS A 179 19.44 1.65 -20.82
C LYS A 179 19.37 0.61 -19.70
N LYS A 180 18.17 0.10 -19.40
CA LYS A 180 17.94 -0.94 -18.38
C LYS A 180 18.66 -2.24 -18.72
N GLU A 181 18.61 -2.69 -19.97
CA GLU A 181 19.29 -3.92 -20.41
C GLU A 181 20.82 -3.76 -20.49
N ILE A 182 21.34 -2.59 -20.89
CA ILE A 182 22.77 -2.28 -20.84
C ILE A 182 23.26 -2.30 -19.40
N SER A 183 22.53 -1.67 -18.46
CA SER A 183 22.87 -1.75 -17.03
C SER A 183 22.85 -3.19 -16.52
N ARG A 184 21.87 -4.02 -16.94
CA ARG A 184 21.78 -5.44 -16.58
C ARG A 184 22.93 -6.28 -17.15
N ARG A 185 23.33 -6.02 -18.40
CA ARG A 185 24.45 -6.74 -19.05
C ARG A 185 25.80 -6.29 -18.54
N SER A 186 25.98 -5.00 -18.28
CA SER A 186 27.17 -4.46 -17.64
C SER A 186 27.46 -5.17 -16.31
N PHE A 187 26.41 -5.51 -15.54
CA PHE A 187 26.53 -6.32 -14.32
C PHE A 187 27.08 -7.73 -14.56
N LEU A 188 26.70 -8.37 -15.68
CA LEU A 188 27.11 -9.73 -16.05
C LEU A 188 28.50 -9.77 -16.71
N ASP A 189 28.83 -8.76 -17.53
CA ASP A 189 30.05 -8.72 -18.33
C ASP A 189 31.26 -8.20 -17.52
N ASN A 190 31.06 -7.28 -16.57
CA ASN A 190 32.11 -6.71 -15.72
C ASN A 190 31.72 -6.70 -14.22
N PRO A 191 31.66 -7.87 -13.56
CA PRO A 191 31.33 -7.96 -12.14
C PRO A 191 32.33 -7.23 -11.24
N LYS A 192 33.59 -7.11 -11.66
CA LYS A 192 34.64 -6.39 -10.92
C LYS A 192 34.34 -4.89 -10.83
N GLU A 193 33.88 -4.25 -11.89
CA GLU A 193 33.56 -2.83 -11.89
C GLU A 193 32.37 -2.53 -10.98
N HIS A 194 31.35 -3.39 -10.99
CA HIS A 194 30.20 -3.28 -10.08
C HIS A 194 30.60 -3.46 -8.62
N TYR A 195 31.48 -4.41 -8.33
CA TYR A 195 31.98 -4.62 -6.98
C TYR A 195 32.81 -3.42 -6.50
N LEU A 196 33.64 -2.83 -7.37
CA LEU A 196 34.42 -1.63 -7.06
C LEU A 196 33.52 -0.41 -6.82
N ILE A 197 32.48 -0.20 -7.63
CA ILE A 197 31.50 0.87 -7.42
C ILE A 197 30.75 0.66 -6.11
N ALA A 198 30.28 -0.56 -5.83
CA ALA A 198 29.59 -0.89 -4.58
C ALA A 198 30.49 -0.67 -3.36
N LEU A 199 31.75 -1.11 -3.43
CA LEU A 199 32.75 -0.87 -2.38
C LEU A 199 33.00 0.63 -2.18
N GLY A 200 33.13 1.40 -3.27
CA GLY A 200 33.26 2.85 -3.21
C GLY A 200 32.08 3.53 -2.51
N LYS A 201 30.86 3.12 -2.85
CA LYS A 201 29.63 3.60 -2.17
C LYS A 201 29.65 3.27 -0.68
N ILE A 202 30.00 2.04 -0.31
CA ILE A 202 30.09 1.61 1.11
C ILE A 202 31.13 2.45 1.86
N LEU A 203 32.32 2.67 1.29
CA LEU A 203 33.36 3.47 1.91
C LEU A 203 32.93 4.93 2.12
N ILE A 204 32.25 5.53 1.13
CA ILE A 204 31.70 6.89 1.26
C ILE A 204 30.62 6.94 2.34
N THR A 205 29.70 5.96 2.38
CA THR A 205 28.68 5.85 3.44
C THR A 205 29.31 5.76 4.82
N LEU A 206 30.32 4.90 4.99
CA LEU A 206 31.04 4.76 6.26
C LEU A 206 31.80 6.05 6.63
N GLY A 207 32.35 6.77 5.64
CA GLY A 207 32.97 8.07 5.84
C GLY A 207 31.99 9.13 6.34
N ILE A 208 30.80 9.23 5.70
CA ILE A 208 29.74 10.17 6.10
C ILE A 208 29.25 9.86 7.53
N ILE A 209 28.96 8.58 7.83
CA ILE A 209 28.55 8.16 9.17
C ILE A 209 29.67 8.40 10.18
N GLY A 210 30.92 8.11 9.81
CA GLY A 210 32.10 8.33 10.65
C GLY A 210 32.29 9.80 11.01
N ILE A 211 32.12 10.72 10.05
CA ILE A 211 32.16 12.17 10.30
C ILE A 211 31.04 12.58 11.27
N PHE A 212 29.83 12.06 11.08
CA PHE A 212 28.71 12.37 11.98
C PHE A 212 28.96 11.86 13.41
N LEU A 213 29.44 10.62 13.55
CA LEU A 213 29.81 10.07 14.86
C LEU A 213 30.98 10.83 15.51
N ALA A 214 31.96 11.27 14.72
CA ALA A 214 33.05 12.11 15.21
C ALA A 214 32.53 13.48 15.69
N TYR A 215 31.60 14.11 14.97
CA TYR A 215 30.93 15.33 15.42
C TYR A 215 30.20 15.11 16.75
N LEU A 216 29.45 14.02 16.88
CA LEU A 216 28.77 13.69 18.14
C LEU A 216 29.76 13.46 19.28
N TYR A 217 30.86 12.73 19.03
CA TYR A 217 31.90 12.47 20.02
C TYR A 217 32.59 13.76 20.49
N LEU A 218 32.96 14.65 19.56
CA LEU A 218 33.75 15.84 19.85
C LEU A 218 32.92 17.00 20.38
N CYS A 219 31.72 17.23 19.83
CA CYS A 219 30.91 18.41 20.14
C CYS A 219 29.72 18.10 21.05
N ARG A 220 29.23 16.85 21.08
CA ARG A 220 27.96 16.47 21.73
C ARG A 220 28.07 15.17 22.53
N TRP A 221 29.08 15.07 23.39
CA TRP A 221 29.40 13.86 24.18
C TRP A 221 28.19 13.26 24.92
N THR A 222 27.32 14.09 25.49
CA THR A 222 26.11 13.63 26.21
C THR A 222 25.12 12.91 25.31
N THR A 223 25.02 13.30 24.04
CA THR A 223 24.20 12.63 23.02
C THR A 223 24.90 11.36 22.54
N PHE A 224 26.22 11.42 22.32
CA PHE A 224 27.02 10.27 21.88
C PHE A 224 27.03 9.13 22.92
N ASN A 225 27.14 9.45 24.20
CA ASN A 225 27.22 8.45 25.27
C ASN A 225 25.86 7.81 25.61
N SER A 226 24.76 8.32 25.05
CA SER A 226 23.41 7.81 25.31
C SER A 226 22.93 6.92 24.17
N PHE A 227 22.83 5.61 24.43
CA PHE A 227 22.31 4.65 23.46
C PHE A 227 20.90 5.02 22.98
N SER A 228 20.01 5.43 23.88
CA SER A 228 18.64 5.83 23.53
C SER A 228 18.61 7.02 22.56
N LYS A 229 19.46 8.03 22.78
CA LYS A 229 19.54 9.21 21.89
C LYS A 229 20.15 8.86 20.53
N LEU A 230 21.19 8.02 20.49
CA LEU A 230 21.76 7.51 19.24
C LEU A 230 20.76 6.65 18.45
N PHE A 231 20.02 5.79 19.15
CA PHE A 231 18.98 4.97 18.54
C PHE A 231 17.85 5.85 17.98
N LEU A 232 17.44 6.90 18.70
CA LEU A 232 16.47 7.88 18.23
C LEU A 232 16.92 8.57 16.94
N LEU A 233 18.16 9.09 16.90
CA LEU A 233 18.73 9.71 15.69
C LEU A 233 18.79 8.72 14.52
N SER A 234 19.08 7.46 14.80
CA SER A 234 19.11 6.39 13.80
C SER A 234 17.72 6.12 13.23
N VAL A 235 16.69 6.03 14.08
CA VAL A 235 15.29 5.83 13.67
C VAL A 235 14.79 7.02 12.84
N ILE A 236 15.05 8.25 13.30
CA ILE A 236 14.69 9.48 12.60
C ILE A 236 15.34 9.55 11.22
N SER A 237 16.62 9.17 11.12
CA SER A 237 17.37 9.17 9.85
C SER A 237 16.95 8.02 8.92
N PHE A 238 16.60 6.87 9.48
CA PHE A 238 16.19 5.69 8.71
C PHE A 238 14.88 5.91 7.95
N PHE A 239 13.94 6.68 8.52
CA PHE A 239 12.65 6.96 7.90
C PHE A 239 12.76 7.54 6.47
N PRO A 240 13.39 8.70 6.22
CA PRO A 240 13.53 9.23 4.86
C PRO A 240 14.43 8.34 3.97
N LEU A 241 15.45 7.67 4.53
CA LEU A 241 16.31 6.76 3.77
C LEU A 241 15.55 5.53 3.24
N SER A 242 14.62 4.99 4.02
CA SER A 242 13.76 3.88 3.58
C SER A 242 12.87 4.30 2.41
N ILE A 243 12.34 5.52 2.45
CA ILE A 243 11.52 6.09 1.36
C ILE A 243 12.39 6.34 0.12
N ALA A 244 13.60 6.87 0.30
CA ALA A 244 14.55 7.07 -0.79
C ALA A 244 14.95 5.73 -1.45
N PHE A 245 15.20 4.70 -0.64
CA PHE A 245 15.49 3.35 -1.13
C PHE A 245 14.29 2.76 -1.89
N TYR A 246 13.08 2.92 -1.38
CA TYR A 246 11.87 2.51 -2.08
C TYR A 246 11.65 3.28 -3.39
N ALA A 247 11.92 4.58 -3.42
CA ALA A 247 11.85 5.40 -4.63
C ALA A 247 12.83 4.88 -5.69
N ALA A 248 14.08 4.62 -5.29
CA ALA A 248 15.12 4.10 -6.16
C ALA A 248 14.81 2.68 -6.68
N TRP A 249 14.18 1.82 -5.87
CA TRP A 249 13.77 0.48 -6.30
C TRP A 249 12.55 0.54 -7.23
N SER A 250 11.45 1.14 -6.77
CA SER A 250 10.16 1.08 -7.48
C SER A 250 10.15 1.88 -8.78
N GLY A 251 10.97 2.94 -8.88
CA GLY A 251 11.04 3.85 -10.02
C GLY A 251 9.78 4.70 -10.24
N GLY A 252 8.74 4.53 -9.41
CA GLY A 252 7.45 5.22 -9.55
C GLY A 252 7.26 6.41 -8.61
N LEU A 253 8.11 6.58 -7.59
CA LEU A 253 8.06 7.72 -6.69
C LEU A 253 9.06 8.79 -7.16
N SER A 254 8.58 10.03 -7.32
CA SER A 254 9.44 11.18 -7.64
C SER A 254 10.49 11.39 -6.54
N GLU A 255 11.73 11.65 -6.95
CA GLU A 255 12.84 11.98 -6.07
C GLU A 255 12.59 13.20 -5.18
N PHE A 256 11.68 14.10 -5.57
CA PHE A 256 11.34 15.32 -4.81
C PHE A 256 10.36 15.07 -3.65
N LEU A 257 9.74 13.88 -3.56
CA LEU A 257 8.82 13.49 -2.49
C LEU A 257 9.50 12.82 -1.29
N ILE A 258 10.83 12.64 -1.32
CA ILE A 258 11.55 12.04 -0.20
C ILE A 258 11.52 13.02 0.99
N PRO A 259 11.05 12.62 2.18
CA PRO A 259 10.75 13.58 3.24
C PRO A 259 11.96 13.82 4.17
N VAL A 260 13.11 14.24 3.61
CA VAL A 260 14.34 14.48 4.39
C VAL A 260 14.14 15.55 5.47
N ALA A 261 13.29 16.56 5.21
CA ALA A 261 13.02 17.62 6.16
C ALA A 261 12.36 17.13 7.47
N ILE A 262 11.68 15.97 7.47
CA ILE A 262 11.14 15.38 8.70
C ILE A 262 12.28 15.05 9.66
N ALA A 263 13.38 14.49 9.16
CA ALA A 263 14.50 14.11 10.01
C ALA A 263 15.15 15.33 10.67
N SER A 264 15.32 16.42 9.93
CA SER A 264 15.93 17.65 10.46
C SER A 264 15.01 18.40 11.42
N ILE A 265 13.69 18.43 11.15
CA ILE A 265 12.69 19.06 12.01
C ILE A 265 12.57 18.32 13.33
N LEU A 266 12.38 16.99 13.29
CA LEU A 266 12.25 16.19 14.50
C LEU A 266 13.51 16.29 15.37
N THR A 267 14.68 16.22 14.76
CA THR A 267 15.95 16.39 15.48
C THR A 267 16.06 17.79 16.09
N ALA A 268 15.63 18.83 15.37
CA ALA A 268 15.67 20.20 15.87
C ALA A 268 14.75 20.44 17.08
N ILE A 269 13.61 19.75 17.15
CA ILE A 269 12.65 19.86 18.26
C ILE A 269 13.09 18.99 19.45
N LEU A 270 13.56 17.77 19.20
CA LEU A 270 13.93 16.81 20.24
C LEU A 270 15.29 17.12 20.88
N PHE A 271 16.16 17.84 20.16
CA PHE A 271 17.49 18.23 20.62
C PHE A 271 17.67 19.74 20.48
N ASP A 272 18.09 20.20 19.30
CA ASP A 272 18.30 21.60 18.97
C ASP A 272 18.54 21.80 17.46
N ALA A 273 18.37 23.03 16.98
CA ALA A 273 18.51 23.37 15.57
C ALA A 273 19.88 23.02 14.97
N GLU A 274 20.98 23.10 15.72
CA GLU A 274 22.32 22.81 15.19
C GLU A 274 22.43 21.33 14.81
N LEU A 275 22.01 20.44 15.71
CA LEU A 275 21.99 19.01 15.45
C LEU A 275 21.01 18.65 14.31
N GLY A 276 19.87 19.34 14.23
CA GLY A 276 18.93 19.19 13.12
C GLY A 276 19.52 19.54 11.75
N ILE A 277 20.29 20.63 11.67
CA ILE A 277 21.01 21.01 10.45
C ILE A 277 22.05 19.94 10.09
N MET A 278 22.82 19.46 11.07
CA MET A 278 23.81 18.40 10.84
C MET A 278 23.17 17.10 10.33
N ILE A 279 22.05 16.67 10.91
CA ILE A 279 21.27 15.52 10.41
C ILE A 279 20.80 15.76 8.98
N SER A 280 20.37 16.99 8.62
CA SER A 280 19.96 17.26 7.24
C SER A 280 21.09 17.07 6.22
N ILE A 281 22.31 17.50 6.55
CA ILE A 281 23.49 17.35 5.69
C ILE A 281 23.79 15.86 5.49
N ILE A 282 23.81 15.10 6.59
CA ILE A 282 24.14 13.68 6.54
C ILE A 282 23.09 12.89 5.75
N VAL A 283 21.81 13.08 6.08
CA VAL A 283 20.72 12.36 5.42
C VAL A 283 20.62 12.76 3.94
N SER A 284 20.79 14.03 3.58
CA SER A 284 20.71 14.46 2.18
C SER A 284 21.83 13.87 1.32
N LEU A 285 23.05 13.77 1.84
CA LEU A 285 24.18 13.11 1.17
C LEU A 285 23.95 11.60 1.02
N LEU A 286 23.38 10.95 2.04
CA LEU A 286 23.04 9.52 1.97
C LEU A 286 21.91 9.25 0.96
N VAL A 287 20.92 10.14 0.87
CA VAL A 287 19.84 10.05 -0.15
C VAL A 287 20.41 10.18 -1.56
N GLU A 288 21.32 11.13 -1.82
CA GLU A 288 21.98 11.27 -3.13
C GLU A 288 22.72 10.00 -3.55
N LEU A 289 23.34 9.27 -2.61
CA LEU A 289 24.03 8.02 -2.94
C LEU A 289 23.09 6.90 -3.42
N LEU A 290 21.82 6.97 -3.01
CA LEU A 290 20.75 6.04 -3.39
C LEU A 290 20.13 6.40 -4.74
N ILE A 291 20.10 7.69 -5.11
CA ILE A 291 19.47 8.17 -6.35
C ILE A 291 20.55 8.36 -7.43
N PRO A 292 20.60 7.49 -8.46
CA PRO A 292 21.65 7.57 -9.46
C PRO A 292 21.41 8.70 -10.49
N GLY A 293 22.47 9.42 -10.85
CA GLY A 293 22.49 10.30 -12.03
C GLY A 293 22.13 11.77 -11.78
N THR A 294 21.93 12.17 -10.53
CA THR A 294 21.58 13.56 -10.12
C THR A 294 22.78 14.41 -9.73
N GLY A 295 23.97 13.82 -9.63
CA GLY A 295 25.22 14.50 -9.28
C GLY A 295 25.27 14.89 -7.80
N LEU A 296 24.88 16.14 -7.50
CA LEU A 296 24.70 16.67 -6.14
C LEU A 296 23.37 17.46 -6.00
N ARG A 297 22.51 17.42 -7.02
CA ARG A 297 21.31 18.26 -7.08
C ARG A 297 20.36 17.97 -5.91
N ILE A 298 20.09 16.69 -5.65
CA ILE A 298 19.12 16.27 -4.64
C ILE A 298 19.64 16.55 -3.23
N SER A 299 20.91 16.28 -2.97
CA SER A 299 21.55 16.59 -1.68
C SER A 299 21.49 18.09 -1.36
N VAL A 300 21.73 18.97 -2.33
CA VAL A 300 21.65 20.43 -2.15
C VAL A 300 20.23 20.88 -1.84
N ILE A 301 19.23 20.40 -2.59
CA ILE A 301 17.82 20.72 -2.36
C ILE A 301 17.40 20.32 -0.94
N TYR A 302 17.71 19.09 -0.53
CA TYR A 302 17.32 18.59 0.78
C TYR A 302 18.14 19.15 1.94
N PHE A 303 19.40 19.53 1.71
CA PHE A 303 20.17 20.29 2.69
C PHE A 303 19.54 21.65 2.96
N LEU A 304 19.19 22.42 1.92
CA LEU A 304 18.54 23.72 2.07
C LEU A 304 17.18 23.59 2.76
N ALA A 305 16.37 22.62 2.33
CA ALA A 305 15.08 22.33 2.95
C ALA A 305 15.24 21.95 4.43
N GLY A 306 16.17 21.04 4.73
CA GLY A 306 16.40 20.58 6.09
C GLY A 306 16.94 21.68 7.01
N GLY A 307 17.83 22.54 6.51
CA GLY A 307 18.36 23.69 7.22
C GLY A 307 17.28 24.74 7.54
N VAL A 308 16.45 25.11 6.56
CA VAL A 308 15.31 26.00 6.78
C VAL A 308 14.30 25.37 7.74
N GLY A 309 14.03 24.07 7.59
CA GLY A 309 13.20 23.29 8.50
C GLY A 309 13.69 23.41 9.94
N SER A 310 14.95 23.09 10.20
CA SER A 310 15.53 23.14 11.56
C SER A 310 15.56 24.55 12.14
N VAL A 311 15.89 25.59 11.36
CA VAL A 311 15.91 26.97 11.85
C VAL A 311 14.50 27.50 12.15
N THR A 312 13.51 27.14 11.32
CA THR A 312 12.13 27.60 11.52
C THR A 312 11.48 26.95 12.74
N VAL A 313 11.89 25.74 13.12
CA VAL A 313 11.34 25.02 14.28
C VAL A 313 12.21 25.06 15.54
N GLY A 314 13.48 25.44 15.44
CA GLY A 314 14.45 25.35 16.55
C GLY A 314 14.18 26.29 17.74
N LYS A 315 13.19 27.17 17.65
CA LYS A 315 12.70 28.00 18.77
C LYS A 315 11.21 27.82 19.02
N VAL A 316 10.61 26.77 18.46
CA VAL A 316 9.17 26.55 18.58
C VAL A 316 8.83 26.13 19.99
N ARG A 317 8.08 26.99 20.65
CA ARG A 317 7.55 26.81 22.01
C ARG A 317 6.08 26.39 21.98
N HIS A 318 5.37 26.77 20.93
CA HIS A 318 3.95 26.44 20.77
C HIS A 318 3.65 25.78 19.42
N ARG A 319 2.69 24.85 19.38
CA ARG A 319 2.26 24.16 18.14
C ARG A 319 1.88 25.13 17.01
N LYS A 320 1.34 26.31 17.34
CA LYS A 320 1.02 27.37 16.37
C LYS A 320 2.24 27.97 15.68
N GLU A 321 3.43 27.87 16.26
CA GLU A 321 4.65 28.46 15.67
C GLU A 321 5.18 27.62 14.50
N PHE A 322 4.66 26.40 14.30
CA PHE A 322 4.93 25.58 13.11
C PHE A 322 4.40 26.20 11.81
N TYR A 323 3.46 27.16 11.85
CA TYR A 323 2.99 27.84 10.63
C TYR A 323 4.14 28.49 9.85
N ARG A 324 5.21 28.93 10.53
CA ARG A 324 6.43 29.43 9.86
C ARG A 324 7.05 28.35 9.00
N SER A 325 7.25 27.14 9.54
CA SER A 325 7.80 26.01 8.79
C SER A 325 6.89 25.62 7.62
N MET A 326 5.57 25.63 7.80
CA MET A 326 4.59 25.32 6.74
C MET A 326 4.56 26.33 5.60
N PHE A 327 5.10 27.54 5.80
CA PHE A 327 5.22 28.55 4.75
C PHE A 327 6.62 28.58 4.11
N PHE A 328 7.68 28.64 4.91
CA PHE A 328 9.05 28.81 4.42
C PHE A 328 9.64 27.54 3.80
N LEU A 329 9.24 26.35 4.27
CA LEU A 329 9.77 25.10 3.76
C LEU A 329 9.28 24.77 2.34
N PRO A 330 7.96 24.83 2.01
CA PRO A 330 7.49 24.70 0.62
C PRO A 330 8.15 25.70 -0.31
N LEU A 331 8.28 26.95 0.12
CA LEU A 331 8.89 28.01 -0.67
C LEU A 331 10.37 27.70 -0.96
N THR A 332 11.11 27.23 0.04
CA THR A 332 12.52 26.85 -0.11
C THR A 332 12.66 25.65 -1.04
N MET A 333 11.81 24.63 -0.91
CA MET A 333 11.82 23.47 -1.80
C MET A 333 11.49 23.87 -3.25
N ALA A 334 10.46 24.69 -3.46
CA ALA A 334 10.10 25.22 -4.77
C ALA A 334 11.24 26.00 -5.43
N LEU A 335 11.86 26.92 -4.68
CA LEU A 335 12.97 27.73 -5.17
C LEU A 335 14.23 26.90 -5.43
N ALA A 336 14.52 25.90 -4.58
CA ALA A 336 15.69 25.02 -4.76
C ALA A 336 15.53 24.11 -5.98
N VAL A 337 14.34 23.58 -6.24
CA VAL A 337 14.07 22.82 -7.46
C VAL A 337 14.15 23.72 -8.69
N ALA A 338 13.54 24.90 -8.63
CA ALA A 338 13.58 25.88 -9.72
C ALA A 338 15.01 26.33 -10.05
N SER A 339 15.87 26.53 -9.04
CA SER A 339 17.23 27.03 -9.24
C SER A 339 18.21 25.96 -9.73
N THR A 340 17.99 24.70 -9.35
CA THR A 340 18.85 23.58 -9.74
C THR A 340 18.42 22.91 -11.05
N ASN A 341 17.27 23.28 -11.59
CA ASN A 341 16.81 22.74 -12.86
C ASN A 341 17.59 23.32 -14.04
N ASP A 342 17.96 22.46 -15.00
CA ASP A 342 18.61 22.93 -16.23
C ASP A 342 17.58 23.47 -17.23
N TRP A 343 17.28 24.76 -17.11
CA TRP A 343 16.35 25.48 -17.99
C TRP A 343 16.80 25.54 -19.45
N LEU A 344 18.08 25.28 -19.74
CA LEU A 344 18.62 25.36 -21.10
C LEU A 344 18.37 24.08 -21.90
N THR A 345 18.22 22.93 -21.21
CA THR A 345 18.17 21.61 -21.87
C THR A 345 16.87 20.84 -21.64
N HIS A 346 16.02 21.23 -20.67
CA HIS A 346 14.77 20.53 -20.37
C HIS A 346 13.55 20.99 -21.18
N PRO A 347 12.61 20.08 -21.50
CA PRO A 347 11.51 20.34 -22.41
C PRO A 347 10.32 20.98 -21.66
N GLY A 348 10.31 22.31 -21.59
CA GLY A 348 9.09 23.10 -21.30
C GLY A 348 8.76 23.37 -19.84
N PHE A 349 8.11 24.51 -19.60
CA PHE A 349 7.71 25.00 -18.26
C PHE A 349 6.78 24.06 -17.48
N ARG A 350 6.10 23.13 -18.15
CA ARG A 350 5.09 22.26 -17.54
C ARG A 350 5.71 21.16 -16.69
N ASP A 351 6.79 20.53 -17.14
CA ASP A 351 7.42 19.43 -16.41
C ASP A 351 8.14 19.94 -15.16
N VAL A 352 8.84 21.08 -15.29
CA VAL A 352 9.45 21.79 -14.16
C VAL A 352 8.39 22.27 -13.16
N GLY A 353 7.23 22.68 -13.65
CA GLY A 353 6.09 23.07 -12.80
C GLY A 353 5.58 21.91 -11.94
N ASN A 354 5.56 20.69 -12.46
CA ASN A 354 5.19 19.50 -11.69
C ASN A 354 6.22 19.21 -10.60
N ASP A 355 7.53 19.25 -10.91
CA ASP A 355 8.59 19.01 -9.93
C ASP A 355 8.56 20.05 -8.79
N ILE A 356 8.37 21.33 -9.13
CA ILE A 356 8.20 22.41 -8.16
C ILE A 356 6.98 22.15 -7.28
N LEU A 357 5.85 21.75 -7.87
CA LEU A 357 4.63 21.46 -7.14
C LEU A 357 4.81 20.28 -6.17
N LEU A 358 5.44 19.20 -6.62
CA LEU A 358 5.73 18.02 -5.80
C LEU A 358 6.68 18.37 -4.64
N ALA A 359 7.73 19.14 -4.91
CA ALA A 359 8.67 19.59 -3.89
C ALA A 359 8.02 20.54 -2.88
N ALA A 360 7.19 21.48 -3.34
CA ALA A 360 6.42 22.38 -2.48
C ALA A 360 5.43 21.59 -1.60
N ALA A 361 4.73 20.61 -2.18
CA ALA A 361 3.82 19.73 -1.45
C ALA A 361 4.58 18.92 -0.39
N ASN A 362 5.75 18.37 -0.73
CA ASN A 362 6.62 17.68 0.24
C ASN A 362 7.02 18.61 1.39
N GLY A 363 7.47 19.83 1.08
CA GLY A 363 7.82 20.84 2.08
C GLY A 363 6.64 21.25 2.97
N PHE A 364 5.40 21.15 2.49
CA PHE A 364 4.21 21.46 3.28
C PHE A 364 3.80 20.29 4.18
N ILE A 365 3.90 19.08 3.67
CA ILE A 365 3.51 17.84 4.35
C ILE A 365 4.52 17.46 5.45
N CYS A 366 5.82 17.67 5.23
CA CYS A 366 6.87 17.28 6.17
C CYS A 366 6.65 17.81 7.61
N PRO A 367 6.41 19.11 7.85
CA PRO A 367 6.13 19.62 9.19
C PRO A 367 4.89 18.99 9.84
N ILE A 368 3.84 18.72 9.05
CA ILE A 368 2.60 18.08 9.55
C ILE A 368 2.91 16.68 10.08
N ILE A 369 3.65 15.89 9.29
CA ILE A 369 4.04 14.53 9.71
C ILE A 369 4.96 14.60 10.93
N ALA A 370 5.93 15.53 10.95
CA ALA A 370 6.83 15.68 12.09
C ALA A 370 6.07 16.00 13.39
N ILE A 371 5.10 16.92 13.36
CA ILE A 371 4.25 17.22 14.53
C ILE A 371 3.45 15.98 14.97
N GLY A 372 2.94 15.20 14.01
CA GLY A 372 2.18 13.98 14.30
C GLY A 372 3.04 12.86 14.91
N LEU A 373 4.30 12.74 14.49
CA LEU A 373 5.24 11.75 15.00
C LEU A 373 5.87 12.14 16.34
N LEU A 374 5.91 13.43 16.68
CA LEU A 374 6.61 13.92 17.85
C LEU A 374 6.15 13.26 19.17
N PRO A 375 4.84 13.18 19.51
CA PRO A 375 4.41 12.57 20.77
C PRO A 375 4.77 11.08 20.88
N LEU A 376 4.79 10.36 19.75
CA LEU A 376 5.20 8.96 19.71
C LEU A 376 6.69 8.81 20.05
N LEU A 377 7.54 9.67 19.48
CA LEU A 377 8.97 9.66 19.74
C LEU A 377 9.28 10.10 21.17
N GLU A 378 8.60 11.13 21.69
CA GLU A 378 8.72 11.56 23.08
C GLU A 378 8.39 10.43 24.06
N SER A 379 7.28 9.72 23.83
CA SER A 379 6.83 8.62 24.71
C SER A 379 7.76 7.41 24.67
N VAL A 380 8.18 6.98 23.47
CA VAL A 380 9.03 5.78 23.30
C VAL A 380 10.45 6.01 23.81
N PHE A 381 11.02 7.18 23.54
CA PHE A 381 12.40 7.51 23.88
C PHE A 381 12.54 8.30 25.18
N LYS A 382 11.41 8.60 25.84
CA LYS A 382 11.33 9.36 27.09
C LYS A 382 12.07 10.71 27.02
N VAL A 383 11.98 11.38 25.87
CA VAL A 383 12.56 12.70 25.66
C VAL A 383 11.51 13.75 25.96
N THR A 384 11.84 14.71 26.83
CA THR A 384 10.96 15.84 27.16
C THR A 384 11.32 17.04 26.30
N THR A 385 10.35 17.54 25.51
CA THR A 385 10.56 18.74 24.68
C THR A 385 10.01 20.00 25.35
N ASP A 386 10.44 21.17 24.87
CA ASP A 386 9.90 22.47 25.30
C ASP A 386 8.38 22.57 25.08
N ILE A 387 7.85 21.89 24.05
CA ILE A 387 6.41 21.85 23.78
C ILE A 387 5.70 21.11 24.92
N THR A 388 6.17 19.92 25.30
CA THR A 388 5.62 19.15 26.43
C THR A 388 5.71 19.95 27.72
N LEU A 389 6.85 20.62 27.98
CA LEU A 389 7.04 21.43 29.17
C LEU A 389 6.07 22.61 29.22
N LEU A 390 5.83 23.27 28.10
CA LEU A 390 4.88 24.38 28.04
C LEU A 390 3.43 23.92 28.20
N GLU A 391 3.06 22.76 27.67
CA GLU A 391 1.77 22.12 27.94
C GLU A 391 1.60 21.79 29.43
N LEU A 392 2.65 21.30 30.09
CA LEU A 392 2.67 21.05 31.54
C LEU A 392 2.73 22.34 32.38
N SER A 393 3.16 23.46 31.81
CA SER A 393 3.19 24.75 32.50
C SER A 393 1.82 25.43 32.59
N ASP A 394 0.82 24.94 31.83
CA ASP A 394 -0.55 25.44 31.92
C ASP A 394 -1.16 25.05 33.27
N LEU A 395 -1.48 26.07 34.09
CA LEU A 395 -2.11 25.89 35.39
C LEU A 395 -3.51 25.27 35.29
N ASN A 396 -4.07 25.17 34.09
CA ASN A 396 -5.30 24.44 33.84
C ASN A 396 -5.12 22.92 33.71
N ASN A 397 -3.88 22.43 33.73
CA ASN A 397 -3.59 21.00 33.74
C ASN A 397 -4.39 20.31 34.86
N PRO A 398 -5.06 19.15 34.60
CA PRO A 398 -5.89 18.48 35.59
C PRO A 398 -5.20 18.23 36.93
N LEU A 399 -3.91 17.86 36.90
CA LEU A 399 -3.13 17.59 38.11
C LEU A 399 -2.83 18.86 38.90
N LEU A 400 -2.49 19.96 38.23
CA LEU A 400 -2.29 21.26 38.90
C LEU A 400 -3.61 21.83 39.43
N LYS A 401 -4.74 21.64 38.72
CA LYS A 401 -6.07 21.98 39.25
C LYS A 401 -6.40 21.20 40.52
N GLU A 402 -6.05 19.91 40.55
CA GLU A 402 -6.22 19.09 41.76
C GLU A 402 -5.36 19.62 42.91
N LEU A 403 -4.12 20.05 42.63
CA LEU A 403 -3.22 20.68 43.60
C LEU A 403 -3.79 21.97 44.18
N VAL A 404 -4.33 22.84 43.34
CA VAL A 404 -5.00 24.09 43.77
C VAL A 404 -6.15 23.80 44.75
N VAL A 405 -6.94 22.76 44.49
CA VAL A 405 -8.13 22.44 45.30
C VAL A 405 -7.75 21.72 46.60
N LYS A 406 -6.83 20.74 46.54
CA LYS A 406 -6.49 19.88 47.68
C LYS A 406 -5.44 20.49 48.61
N ALA A 407 -4.46 21.21 48.06
CA ALA A 407 -3.32 21.77 48.79
C ALA A 407 -2.97 23.18 48.27
N PRO A 408 -3.85 24.18 48.51
CA PRO A 408 -3.68 25.54 47.98
C PRO A 408 -2.43 26.26 48.49
N GLY A 409 -1.96 25.92 49.70
CA GLY A 409 -0.73 26.45 50.27
C GLY A 409 0.50 25.93 49.54
N THR A 410 0.55 24.62 49.31
CA THR A 410 1.58 23.98 48.48
C THR A 410 1.56 24.55 47.06
N PHE A 411 0.37 24.72 46.45
CA PHE A 411 0.25 25.35 45.14
C PHE A 411 0.91 26.74 45.08
N SER A 412 0.65 27.59 46.08
CA SER A 412 1.27 28.92 46.15
C SER A 412 2.79 28.84 46.33
N SER A 413 3.27 27.88 47.13
CA SER A 413 4.69 27.64 47.37
C SER A 413 5.43 27.18 46.10
N VAL A 414 4.89 26.20 45.37
CA VAL A 414 5.53 25.69 44.14
C VAL A 414 5.64 26.74 43.04
N LEU A 415 4.69 27.68 42.95
CA LEU A 415 4.77 28.80 42.01
C LEU A 415 5.91 29.77 42.38
N ALA A 416 6.06 30.07 43.67
CA ALA A 416 7.16 30.92 44.15
C ALA A 416 8.53 30.25 43.94
N VAL A 417 8.65 28.97 44.28
CA VAL A 417 9.85 28.17 44.04
C VAL A 417 10.16 28.12 42.54
N GLY A 418 9.16 27.90 41.69
CA GLY A 418 9.33 27.87 40.24
C GLY A 418 9.91 29.16 39.67
N ALA A 419 9.42 30.32 40.12
CA ALA A 419 9.95 31.62 39.68
C ALA A 419 11.40 31.85 40.12
N LEU A 420 11.75 31.48 41.36
CA LEU A 420 13.12 31.60 41.86
C LEU A 420 14.08 30.64 41.15
N ALA A 421 13.65 29.40 40.95
CA ALA A 421 14.44 28.36 40.31
C ALA A 421 14.64 28.63 38.81
N GLU A 422 13.63 29.16 38.12
CA GLU A 422 13.74 29.63 36.72
C GLU A 422 14.83 30.71 36.60
N ALA A 423 14.76 31.75 37.43
CA ALA A 423 15.72 32.85 37.41
C ALA A 423 17.16 32.39 37.70
N ALA A 424 17.32 31.46 38.66
CA ALA A 424 18.62 30.87 38.97
C ALA A 424 19.16 30.02 37.80
N ALA A 425 18.31 29.18 37.21
CA ALA A 425 18.68 28.33 36.07
C ALA A 425 19.07 29.16 34.83
N GLU A 426 18.32 30.23 34.53
CA GLU A 426 18.64 31.13 33.43
C GLU A 426 20.01 31.81 33.61
N HIS A 427 20.33 32.25 34.83
CA HIS A 427 21.59 32.94 35.12
C HIS A 427 22.83 32.04 34.94
N ILE A 428 22.71 30.74 35.20
CA ILE A 428 23.80 29.77 35.04
C ILE A 428 23.79 29.07 33.67
N GLY A 429 22.84 29.41 32.79
CA GLY A 429 22.70 28.77 31.48
C GLY A 429 22.14 27.34 31.52
N ALA A 430 21.44 26.97 32.59
CA ALA A 430 20.71 25.70 32.68
C ALA A 430 19.33 25.80 31.99
N ASN A 431 18.61 24.67 31.88
CA ASN A 431 17.28 24.66 31.27
C ASN A 431 16.22 25.27 32.22
N ALA A 432 16.03 26.58 32.11
CA ALA A 432 15.11 27.35 32.95
C ALA A 432 13.65 26.89 32.85
N LEU A 433 13.20 26.49 31.65
CA LEU A 433 11.82 26.03 31.43
C LEU A 433 11.57 24.69 32.14
N LEU A 434 12.48 23.72 32.00
CA LEU A 434 12.40 22.44 32.70
C LEU A 434 12.41 22.66 34.21
N THR A 435 13.28 23.54 34.71
CA THR A 435 13.36 23.86 36.14
C THR A 435 12.06 24.46 36.67
N ARG A 436 11.49 25.46 35.98
CA ARG A 436 10.21 26.07 36.37
C ARG A 436 9.09 25.03 36.43
N VAL A 437 8.95 24.26 35.36
CA VAL A 437 7.87 23.28 35.24
C VAL A 437 8.07 22.16 36.24
N GLY A 438 9.29 21.64 36.41
CA GLY A 438 9.63 20.67 37.45
C GLY A 438 9.24 21.16 38.85
N ALA A 439 9.52 22.42 39.18
CA ALA A 439 9.12 23.01 40.45
C ALA A 439 7.59 23.01 40.66
N TYR A 440 6.77 23.21 39.62
CA TYR A 440 5.31 23.13 39.75
C TYR A 440 4.83 21.76 40.21
N TYR A 441 5.54 20.70 39.83
CA TYR A 441 5.15 19.33 40.13
C TYR A 441 5.91 18.69 41.29
N HIS A 442 7.04 19.25 41.75
CA HIS A 442 7.93 18.58 42.72
C HIS A 442 7.23 18.14 44.02
N ASP A 443 6.25 18.92 44.47
CA ASP A 443 5.55 18.74 45.74
C ASP A 443 4.11 18.21 45.59
N ILE A 444 3.72 17.69 44.41
CA ILE A 444 2.35 17.22 44.16
C ILE A 444 1.92 16.08 45.11
N GLY A 445 2.87 15.35 45.69
CA GLY A 445 2.57 14.30 46.67
C GLY A 445 1.97 14.83 47.97
N LYS A 446 2.17 16.11 48.30
CA LYS A 446 1.57 16.73 49.49
C LYS A 446 0.05 16.77 49.43
N MET A 447 -0.54 16.69 48.23
CA MET A 447 -2.00 16.60 48.04
C MET A 447 -2.64 15.35 48.64
N VAL A 448 -1.85 14.31 48.92
CA VAL A 448 -2.37 13.04 49.46
C VAL A 448 -2.81 13.22 50.90
N ILE A 449 -2.06 13.99 51.69
CA ILE A 449 -2.29 14.22 53.12
C ILE A 449 -1.94 15.69 53.45
N PRO A 450 -2.68 16.68 52.90
CA PRO A 450 -2.28 18.09 52.88
C PRO A 450 -2.17 18.71 54.28
N GLU A 451 -2.99 18.29 55.23
CA GLU A 451 -3.07 18.85 56.59
C GLU A 451 -1.79 18.66 57.42
N TYR A 452 -0.89 17.76 57.01
CA TYR A 452 0.41 17.54 57.65
C TYR A 452 1.52 18.46 57.10
N PHE A 453 1.23 19.32 56.12
CA PHE A 453 2.18 20.28 55.58
C PHE A 453 1.80 21.69 56.02
N ILE A 454 2.73 22.38 56.68
CA ILE A 454 2.48 23.65 57.38
C ILE A 454 1.87 24.72 56.46
N GLU A 455 2.25 24.75 55.19
CA GLU A 455 1.73 25.71 54.23
C GLU A 455 0.23 25.52 53.92
N ASN A 456 -0.32 24.33 54.13
CA ASN A 456 -1.74 24.02 53.92
C ASN A 456 -2.55 24.04 55.21
N GLN A 457 -1.92 24.22 56.36
CA GLN A 457 -2.61 24.26 57.64
C GLN A 457 -3.39 25.58 57.75
N MET A 458 -4.69 25.46 58.00
CA MET A 458 -5.49 26.60 58.47
C MET A 458 -5.24 26.82 59.96
N ILE A 459 -5.60 28.00 60.46
CA ILE A 459 -5.48 28.38 61.88
C ILE A 459 -6.07 27.25 62.76
N GLY A 460 -5.21 26.57 63.55
CA GLY A 460 -5.56 25.37 64.32
C GLY A 460 -4.35 24.67 64.93
N GLU A 461 -4.57 23.48 65.51
CA GLU A 461 -3.49 22.63 66.05
C GLU A 461 -2.72 21.92 64.92
N ASN A 462 -1.40 21.85 65.04
CA ASN A 462 -0.56 21.11 64.10
C ASN A 462 -0.68 19.60 64.38
N PRO A 463 -1.13 18.76 63.43
CA PRO A 463 -1.28 17.32 63.66
C PRO A 463 0.03 16.63 64.07
N HIS A 464 1.18 17.22 63.76
CA HIS A 464 2.48 16.74 64.22
C HIS A 464 2.68 16.82 65.74
N ASP A 465 1.96 17.70 66.46
CA ASP A 465 2.07 17.84 67.93
C ASP A 465 1.61 16.58 68.67
N ARG A 466 0.82 15.73 68.01
CA ARG A 466 0.29 14.46 68.54
C ARG A 466 1.06 13.25 68.05
N LEU A 467 2.12 13.44 67.26
CA LEU A 467 2.91 12.37 66.66
C LEU A 467 4.31 12.28 67.26
N THR A 468 4.89 11.07 67.22
CA THR A 468 6.32 10.92 67.48
C THR A 468 7.12 11.50 66.31
N PRO A 469 8.37 11.96 66.54
CA PRO A 469 9.23 12.45 65.46
C PRO A 469 9.39 11.44 64.31
N ASN A 470 9.46 10.14 64.60
CA ASN A 470 9.57 9.09 63.59
C ASN A 470 8.33 8.99 62.70
N MET A 471 7.13 9.10 63.28
CA MET A 471 5.89 9.10 62.51
C MET A 471 5.78 10.35 61.63
N SER A 472 6.14 11.51 62.18
CA SER A 472 6.19 12.76 61.44
C SER A 472 7.15 12.68 60.25
N ALA A 473 8.37 12.17 60.46
CA ALA A 473 9.34 11.98 59.41
C ALA A 473 8.84 11.02 58.30
N LEU A 474 8.14 9.95 58.67
CA LEU A 474 7.57 8.99 57.70
C LEU A 474 6.47 9.65 56.84
N ILE A 475 5.57 10.42 57.46
CA ILE A 475 4.52 11.15 56.74
C ILE A 475 5.15 12.16 55.78
N ILE A 476 6.10 12.97 56.27
CA ILE A 476 6.80 13.96 55.43
C ILE A 476 7.50 13.22 54.29
N ALA A 477 8.33 12.21 54.53
CA ALA A 477 9.05 11.49 53.46
C ALA A 477 8.11 10.82 52.44
N SER A 478 6.89 10.45 52.84
CA SER A 478 5.94 9.78 51.95
C SER A 478 5.46 10.64 50.77
N HIS A 479 5.57 11.97 50.84
CA HIS A 479 5.15 12.85 49.73
C HIS A 479 5.96 12.61 48.46
N VAL A 480 7.24 12.25 48.58
CA VAL A 480 8.09 11.94 47.42
C VAL A 480 7.54 10.73 46.67
N LYS A 481 7.30 9.63 47.40
CA LYS A 481 6.74 8.40 46.81
C LYS A 481 5.33 8.62 46.26
N GLY A 482 4.46 9.29 47.03
CA GLY A 482 3.10 9.61 46.59
C GLY A 482 3.07 10.54 45.37
N GLY A 483 4.01 11.49 45.32
CA GLY A 483 4.19 12.39 44.20
C GLY A 483 4.64 11.66 42.93
N TYR A 484 5.61 10.75 43.05
CA TYR A 484 6.06 9.93 41.93
C TYR A 484 4.92 9.04 41.39
N GLU A 485 4.18 8.36 42.27
CA GLU A 485 3.02 7.54 41.89
C GLU A 485 1.92 8.35 41.20
N LEU A 486 1.64 9.56 41.69
CA LEU A 486 0.72 10.50 41.04
C LEU A 486 1.25 10.95 39.67
N GLY A 487 2.53 11.31 39.58
CA GLY A 487 3.16 11.73 38.34
C GLY A 487 3.08 10.65 37.26
N VAL A 488 3.38 9.40 37.61
CA VAL A 488 3.26 8.25 36.70
C VAL A 488 1.80 8.06 36.27
N LYS A 489 0.85 8.14 37.21
CA LYS A 489 -0.59 7.99 36.92
C LYS A 489 -1.10 9.06 35.95
N TYR A 490 -0.59 10.28 36.04
CA TYR A 490 -0.96 11.39 35.15
C TYR A 490 -0.09 11.49 33.89
N GLY A 491 0.83 10.55 33.67
CA GLY A 491 1.67 10.51 32.47
C GLY A 491 2.72 11.62 32.40
N LEU A 492 3.24 12.08 33.54
CA LEU A 492 4.34 13.04 33.56
C LEU A 492 5.60 12.42 32.90
N PRO A 493 6.36 13.20 32.12
CA PRO A 493 7.56 12.72 31.47
C PRO A 493 8.67 12.46 32.51
N GLU A 494 9.61 11.57 32.17
CA GLU A 494 10.66 11.09 33.08
C GLU A 494 11.47 12.24 33.71
N ALA A 495 11.81 13.28 32.94
CA ALA A 495 12.52 14.45 33.46
C ALA A 495 11.79 15.20 34.60
N ILE A 496 10.46 15.12 34.66
CA ILE A 496 9.67 15.70 35.77
C ILE A 496 9.57 14.72 36.93
N LEU A 497 9.43 13.42 36.65
CA LEU A 497 9.44 12.37 37.67
C LEU A 497 10.76 12.35 38.44
N ASP A 498 11.89 12.55 37.75
CA ASP A 498 13.23 12.64 38.34
C ASP A 498 13.40 13.86 39.26
N ILE A 499 12.61 14.92 39.08
CA ILE A 499 12.63 16.11 39.97
C ILE A 499 11.77 15.87 41.21
N ILE A 500 10.73 15.04 41.10
CA ILE A 500 9.88 14.68 42.23
C ILE A 500 10.61 13.73 43.19
N GLN A 501 11.47 12.85 42.65
CA GLN A 501 12.21 11.82 43.39
C GLN A 501 13.53 12.35 43.97
#